data_AF-G1QGI1-F1
#
_entry.id   AF-G1QGI1-F1
#
_cell.length_a   1.000
_cell.length_b   1.000
_cell.length_c   1.000
_cell.angle_alpha   90.00
_cell.angle_beta   90.00
_cell.angle_gamma   90.00
#
_symmetry.space_group_name_H-M   'P 1'
#
loop_
_entity.id
_entity.type
_entity.pdbx_description
1 polymer ?
#
loop_
_entity_poly.entity_id
_entity_poly.type
_entity_poly.pdbx_seq_one_letter_code
_entity_poly.pdbx_strand_id
1 'polypeptide(L)' 'MAQVAVSTLPVEEESSSESRMVVTFLVSALESMCKELAKSKAEVACIAVYETDVFVVGTERGCAFVNARTDFQKDFAK' A
#
# COMPACT_ATOMS: atom_id res chain seq x y z
N MET A 1 -9.28 -15.24 46.20
CA MET A 1 -8.28 -15.29 45.12
C MET A 1 -8.93 -15.94 43.92
N ALA A 2 -9.21 -15.18 42.85
CA ALA A 2 -9.79 -15.71 41.63
C ALA A 2 -8.71 -15.69 40.55
N GLN A 3 -8.32 -16.88 40.10
CA GLN A 3 -7.43 -17.06 38.98
C GLN A 3 -8.28 -16.95 37.71
N VAL A 4 -7.96 -16.01 36.83
CA VAL A 4 -8.59 -15.94 35.50
C VAL A 4 -7.51 -16.23 34.48
N ALA A 5 -7.85 -17.23 33.68
CA ALA A 5 -7.05 -17.85 32.63
C ALA A 5 -6.35 -16.82 31.74
N VAL A 6 -5.08 -17.10 31.48
CA VAL A 6 -4.32 -16.52 30.38
C VAL A 6 -5.06 -16.87 29.08
N SER A 7 -5.63 -15.86 28.43
CA SER A 7 -6.12 -15.98 27.06
C SER A 7 -4.96 -15.66 26.12
N THR A 8 -4.24 -16.71 25.72
CA THR A 8 -3.30 -16.65 24.60
C THR A 8 -4.08 -16.83 23.30
N LEU A 9 -4.19 -15.73 22.54
CA LEU A 9 -4.31 -15.56 21.06
C LEU A 9 -5.29 -14.40 20.75
N PRO A 10 -4.93 -13.47 19.84
CA PRO A 10 -4.31 -13.76 18.55
C PRO A 10 -2.98 -13.02 18.32
N VAL A 11 -1.89 -13.77 18.16
CA VAL A 11 -0.61 -13.21 17.68
C VAL A 11 -0.58 -13.03 16.15
N GLU A 12 -1.67 -13.40 15.47
CA GLU A 12 -1.80 -13.39 14.01
C GLU A 12 -2.48 -12.10 13.49
N GLU A 13 -3.37 -11.46 14.25
CA GLU A 13 -3.97 -10.18 13.83
C GLU A 13 -3.01 -8.99 14.01
N GLU A 14 -2.19 -9.00 15.06
CA GLU A 14 -1.18 -7.96 15.29
C GLU A 14 -0.14 -7.92 14.17
N SER A 15 0.23 -9.08 13.60
CA SER A 15 1.23 -9.15 12.52
C SER A 15 0.69 -8.69 11.16
N SER A 16 -0.59 -8.96 10.85
CA SER A 16 -1.27 -8.41 9.66
C SER A 16 -1.44 -6.89 9.80
N SER A 17 -1.81 -6.41 10.99
CA SER A 17 -1.91 -4.97 11.29
C SER A 17 -0.56 -4.25 11.16
N GLU A 18 0.52 -4.84 11.70
CA GLU A 18 1.88 -4.33 11.58
C GLU A 18 2.33 -4.30 10.10
N SER A 19 2.08 -5.37 9.35
CA SER A 19 2.41 -5.45 7.92
C SER A 19 1.66 -4.40 7.10
N ARG A 20 0.36 -4.20 7.38
CA ARG A 20 -0.46 -3.15 6.76
C ARG A 20 0.08 -1.75 7.07
N MET A 21 0.54 -1.50 8.30
CA MET A 21 1.20 -0.26 8.67
C MET A 21 2.50 -0.03 7.91
N VAL A 22 3.35 -1.07 7.79
CA VAL A 22 4.60 -0.99 7.01
C VAL A 22 4.31 -0.68 5.55
N VAL A 23 3.33 -1.36 4.93
CA VAL A 23 2.92 -1.10 3.54
C VAL A 23 2.45 0.34 3.36
N THR A 24 1.60 0.83 4.26
CA THR A 24 1.09 2.21 4.22
C THR A 24 2.23 3.23 4.34
N PHE A 25 3.21 2.97 5.22
CA PHE A 25 4.38 3.84 5.39
C PHE A 25 5.24 3.88 4.13
N LEU A 26 5.49 2.72 3.51
CA LEU A 26 6.25 2.64 2.25
C LEU A 26 5.53 3.34 1.09
N VAL A 27 4.22 3.14 0.96
CA VAL A 27 3.39 3.86 -0.03
C VAL A 27 3.48 5.37 0.17
N SER A 28 3.45 5.85 1.42
CA SER A 28 3.61 7.28 1.74
C SER A 28 5.01 7.81 1.36
N ALA A 29 6.06 7.02 1.59
CA ALA A 29 7.42 7.38 1.19
C ALA A 29 7.54 7.46 -0.35
N LEU A 30 6.93 6.52 -1.07
CA LEU A 30 6.87 6.54 -2.54
C LEU A 30 6.13 7.78 -3.05
N GLU A 31 5.03 8.18 -2.42
CA GLU A 31 4.31 9.39 -2.77
C GLU A 31 5.20 10.64 -2.65
N SER A 32 6.00 10.73 -1.58
CA SER A 32 6.97 11.80 -1.37
C SER A 32 8.03 11.84 -2.48
N MET A 33 8.56 10.68 -2.87
CA MET A 33 9.50 10.58 -4.00
C MET A 33 8.87 11.00 -5.32
N CYS A 34 7.62 10.57 -5.59
CA CYS A 34 6.90 10.94 -6.80
C CYS A 34 6.68 12.46 -6.90
N LYS A 35 6.45 13.15 -5.77
CA LYS A 35 6.34 14.61 -5.72
C LYS A 35 7.65 15.30 -6.12
N GLU A 36 8.80 14.80 -5.69
CA GLU A 36 10.10 15.34 -6.12
C GLU A 36 10.37 15.05 -7.61
N LEU A 37 10.04 13.84 -8.09
CA LEU A 37 10.20 13.47 -9.50
C LEU A 37 9.34 14.34 -10.43
N ALA A 38 8.13 14.72 -10.00
CA ALA A 38 7.26 15.62 -10.75
C ALA A 38 7.94 16.99 -11.02
N LYS A 39 8.79 17.49 -10.11
CA LYS A 39 9.53 18.74 -10.31
C LYS A 39 10.56 18.65 -11.44
N SER A 40 11.05 17.44 -11.73
CA SER A 40 11.99 17.17 -12.82
C SER A 40 11.31 16.86 -14.16
N LYS A 41 9.98 17.03 -14.28
CA LYS A 41 9.19 16.62 -15.45
C LYS A 41 9.27 15.11 -15.77
N ALA A 42 9.71 14.31 -14.81
CA ALA A 42 9.66 12.86 -14.92
C ALA A 42 8.24 12.40 -14.59
N GLU A 43 7.70 11.49 -15.39
CA GLU A 43 6.39 10.88 -15.14
C GLU A 43 6.58 9.47 -14.59
N VAL A 44 5.94 9.17 -13.47
CA VAL A 44 6.07 7.89 -12.78
C VAL A 44 4.71 7.45 -12.26
N ALA A 45 4.43 6.16 -12.38
CA ALA A 45 3.29 5.51 -11.75
C ALA A 45 3.75 4.20 -11.13
N CYS A 46 3.29 3.92 -9.92
CA CYS A 46 3.58 2.73 -9.15
C CYS A 46 2.26 2.14 -8.66
N ILE A 47 2.13 0.83 -8.84
CA ILE A 47 0.99 0.04 -8.38
C ILE A 47 1.55 -0.90 -7.31
N ALA A 48 1.02 -0.83 -6.10
CA ALA A 48 1.29 -1.78 -5.04
C ALA A 48 0.00 -2.50 -4.69
N VAL A 49 0.06 -3.82 -4.54
CA VAL A 49 -1.07 -4.65 -4.10
C VAL A 49 -0.66 -5.36 -2.83
N TYR A 50 -1.49 -5.28 -1.80
CA TYR A 50 -1.30 -5.98 -0.53
C TYR A 50 -2.64 -6.54 -0.07
N GLU A 51 -2.70 -7.86 0.13
CA GLU A 51 -3.95 -8.58 0.39
C GLU A 51 -5.01 -8.23 -0.68
N THR A 52 -6.09 -7.55 -0.30
CA THR A 52 -7.15 -7.10 -1.22
C THR A 52 -7.02 -5.64 -1.65
N ASP A 53 -6.07 -4.90 -1.09
CA ASP A 53 -5.92 -3.47 -1.29
C ASP A 53 -4.97 -3.15 -2.44
N VAL A 54 -5.38 -2.22 -3.30
CA VAL A 54 -4.57 -1.71 -4.42
C VAL A 54 -4.26 -0.24 -4.16
N PHE A 55 -2.97 0.08 -4.13
CA PHE A 55 -2.45 1.43 -3.94
C PHE A 55 -1.82 1.92 -5.24
N VAL A 56 -2.30 3.05 -5.75
CA VAL A 56 -1.72 3.72 -6.92
C VAL A 56 -1.08 5.01 -6.45
N VAL A 57 0.24 5.13 -6.65
CA VAL A 57 1.05 6.30 -6.29
C VAL A 57 1.89 6.72 -7.49
N GLY A 58 2.07 8.01 -7.69
CA GLY A 58 2.72 8.50 -8.90
C GLY A 58 2.55 10.00 -9.09
N THR A 59 3.04 10.48 -10.22
CA THR A 59 2.74 11.83 -10.71
C THR A 59 1.29 11.91 -11.18
N GLU A 60 0.76 13.13 -11.29
CA GLU A 60 -0.64 13.35 -11.66
C GLU A 60 -1.02 12.63 -12.97
N ARG A 61 -0.15 12.71 -13.99
CA ARG A 61 -0.34 11.98 -15.26
C ARG A 61 -0.11 10.48 -15.13
N GLY A 62 0.88 10.04 -14.34
CA GLY A 62 1.16 8.63 -14.10
C GLY A 62 -0.04 7.92 -13.47
N CYS A 63 -0.60 8.51 -12.41
CA CYS A 63 -1.81 8.03 -11.76
C CYS A 63 -3.01 8.04 -12.71
N ALA A 64 -3.21 9.13 -13.47
CA ALA A 64 -4.30 9.21 -14.44
C ALA A 64 -4.21 8.12 -15.52
N PHE A 65 -3.00 7.83 -16.01
CA PHE A 65 -2.76 6.77 -16.99
C PHE A 65 -3.11 5.38 -16.44
N VAL A 66 -2.65 5.06 -15.22
CA VAL A 66 -2.94 3.77 -14.57
C VAL A 66 -4.42 3.64 -14.21
N ASN A 67 -5.06 4.71 -13.74
CA ASN A 67 -6.48 4.69 -13.41
C ASN A 67 -7.38 4.54 -14.65
N ALA A 68 -6.95 5.05 -15.81
CA ALA A 68 -7.63 4.82 -17.07
C ALA A 68 -7.46 3.36 -17.58
N ARG A 69 -6.46 2.64 -17.06
CA ARG A 69 -6.07 1.29 -17.48
C ARG A 69 -6.18 0.31 -16.31
N THR A 70 -7.43 0.10 -15.89
CA THR A 70 -7.78 -0.82 -14.79
C THR A 70 -7.40 -2.29 -15.08
N ASP A 71 -7.08 -2.62 -16.34
CA ASP A 71 -6.47 -3.89 -16.73
C ASP A 71 -5.17 -4.16 -15.96
N PHE A 72 -4.31 -3.15 -15.81
CA PHE A 72 -3.05 -3.31 -15.10
C PHE A 72 -3.24 -3.64 -13.63
N GLN A 73 -4.23 -3.04 -12.97
CA GLN A 73 -4.48 -3.28 -11.54
C GLN A 73 -5.00 -4.71 -11.31
N LYS A 74 -5.84 -5.21 -12.22
CA LYS A 74 -6.41 -6.56 -12.14
C LYS A 74 -5.38 -7.66 -12.34
N ASP A 75 -4.34 -7.42 -13.13
CA ASP A 75 -3.25 -8.39 -13.34
C ASP A 75 -2.46 -8.69 -12.06
N PHE A 76 -2.44 -7.76 -11.09
CA PHE A 76 -1.78 -7.95 -9.80
C PHE A 76 -2.68 -8.60 -8.73
N ALA A 77 -4.00 -8.56 -8.88
CA ALA A 77 -4.96 -9.08 -7.90
C ALA A 77 -5.31 -10.57 -8.10
N LYS A 78 -4.32 -11.39 -8.51
CA LYS A 78 -4.49 -12.84 -8.74
C LYS A 78 -4.41 -13.69 -7.49
#